data_AF-A0A967QL46-F1
#
_entry.id   AF-A0A967QL46-F1
#
_cell.length_a   1.000
_cell.length_b   1.000
_cell.length_c   1.000
_cell.angle_alpha   90.00
_cell.angle_beta   90.00
_cell.angle_gamma   90.00
#
_symmetry.space_group_name_H-M   'P 1'
#
loop_
_entity.id
_entity.type
_entity.pdbx_description
1 polymer ?
#
loop_
_entity_poly.entity_id
_entity_poly.type
_entity_poly.pdbx_seq_one_letter_code
_entity_poly.pdbx_strand_id
1 'polypeptide(L)' 'MRVSRNELVRTCHKAFEVLGLPAGGDRDAARMVAWLETHGLPGMRLLQAELPVLRREGVRAAELVRVRPDGPVLDARDAP' A
#
# COMPACT_ATOMS: atom_id res chain seq x y z
N MET A 1 -9.74 14.78 -13.38
CA MET A 1 -8.38 15.31 -13.54
C MET A 1 -7.56 14.30 -14.32
N ARG A 2 -6.77 14.73 -15.31
CA ARG A 2 -5.80 13.85 -16.00
C ARG A 2 -4.43 14.10 -15.38
N VAL A 3 -3.85 13.08 -14.76
CA VAL A 3 -2.52 13.13 -14.15
C VAL A 3 -1.63 12.07 -14.80
N SER A 4 -0.33 12.30 -14.84
CA SER A 4 0.60 11.29 -15.36
C SER A 4 0.76 10.14 -14.34
N ARG A 5 1.07 8.93 -14.84
CA ARG A 5 1.39 7.79 -13.95
C ARG A 5 2.53 8.11 -12.98
N ASN A 6 3.54 8.86 -13.43
CA ASN A 6 4.68 9.24 -12.59
C ASN A 6 4.27 10.19 -11.47
N GLU A 7 3.38 11.14 -11.76
CA GLU A 7 2.84 12.07 -10.76
C GLU A 7 1.93 11.36 -9.76
N LEU A 8 1.13 10.41 -10.23
CA LEU A 8 0.30 9.55 -9.38
C LEU A 8 1.17 8.74 -8.39
N VAL A 9 2.20 8.06 -8.89
CA VAL A 9 3.14 7.30 -8.05
C VAL A 9 3.83 8.23 -7.04
N ARG A 10 4.36 9.38 -7.47
CA ARG A 10 5.06 10.31 -6.57
C ARG A 10 4.15 10.86 -5.48
N THR A 11 2.90 11.15 -5.83
CA THR A 11 1.90 11.66 -4.87
C THR A 11 1.54 10.59 -3.84
N CYS A 12 1.25 9.37 -4.30
CA CYS A 12 0.94 8.26 -3.41
C CYS A 12 2.12 7.88 -2.52
N HIS A 13 3.34 7.88 -3.07
CA HIS A 13 4.56 7.56 -2.32
C HIS A 13 4.75 8.50 -1.13
N LYS A 14 4.62 9.81 -1.34
CA LYS A 14 4.68 10.79 -0.26
C LYS A 14 3.58 10.58 0.80
N ALA A 15 2.36 10.24 0.38
CA ALA A 15 1.28 9.97 1.31
C ALA A 15 1.58 8.74 2.19
N PHE A 16 2.08 7.67 1.59
CA PHE A 16 2.45 6.46 2.33
C PHE A 16 3.68 6.65 3.23
N GLU A 17 4.67 7.43 2.80
CA GLU A 17 5.81 7.80 3.64
C GLU A 17 5.34 8.54 4.91
N VAL A 18 4.42 9.50 4.77
CA VAL A 18 3.84 10.23 5.91
C VAL A 18 2.98 9.34 6.81
N LEU A 19 2.35 8.29 6.26
CA LEU A 19 1.61 7.29 7.04
C LEU A 19 2.52 6.32 7.81
N GLY A 20 3.84 6.42 7.64
CA GLY A 20 4.81 5.60 8.36
C GLY A 20 5.01 4.21 7.77
N LEU A 21 4.71 4.01 6.48
CA LEU A 21 5.07 2.75 5.82
C LEU A 21 6.60 2.54 5.84
N PRO A 22 7.08 1.30 6.06
CA PRO A 22 8.50 1.02 6.03
C PRO A 22 9.08 1.30 4.63
N ALA A 23 10.37 1.67 4.61
CA ALA A 23 11.09 1.94 3.37
C ALA A 23 10.98 0.76 2.40
N GLY A 24 10.54 1.03 1.17
CA GLY A 24 10.25 0.02 0.15
C GLY A 24 8.75 -0.29 0.08
N GLY A 25 8.08 -0.48 1.22
CA GLY A 25 6.63 -0.70 1.28
C GLY A 25 5.84 0.53 0.85
N ASP A 26 6.33 1.72 1.21
CA ASP A 26 5.81 3.02 0.76
C ASP A 26 5.78 3.17 -0.78
N ARG A 27 6.86 2.76 -1.45
CA ARG A 27 7.00 2.78 -2.91
C ARG A 27 6.15 1.70 -3.58
N ASP A 28 6.09 0.51 -3.00
CA ASP A 28 5.32 -0.60 -3.56
C ASP A 28 3.82 -0.34 -3.45
N ALA A 29 3.35 0.17 -2.32
CA ALA A 29 1.97 0.63 -2.15
C ALA A 29 1.60 1.73 -3.17
N ALA A 30 2.49 2.71 -3.37
CA ALA A 30 2.29 3.76 -4.37
C ALA A 30 2.19 3.23 -5.81
N ARG A 31 3.06 2.27 -6.16
CA ARG A 31 3.02 1.61 -7.47
C ARG A 31 1.76 0.80 -7.65
N MET A 32 1.26 0.14 -6.59
CA MET A 32 0.04 -0.65 -6.63
C MET A 32 -1.18 0.23 -6.92
N VAL A 33 -1.33 1.35 -6.21
CA VAL A 33 -2.41 2.32 -6.47
C VAL A 33 -2.35 2.83 -7.91
N ALA A 34 -1.16 3.20 -8.39
CA ALA A 34 -1.00 3.67 -9.76
C ALA A 34 -1.27 2.57 -10.79
N TRP A 35 -0.86 1.33 -10.51
CA TRP A 35 -1.12 0.19 -11.38
C TRP A 35 -2.63 -0.03 -11.54
N LEU A 36 -3.39 -0.03 -10.43
CA LEU A 36 -4.84 -0.17 -10.46
C LEU A 36 -5.49 0.88 -11.37
N GLU A 37 -5.20 2.16 -11.13
CA GLU A 37 -5.76 3.27 -11.95
C GLU A 37 -5.40 3.14 -13.43
N THR A 38 -4.14 2.80 -13.75
CA THR A 38 -3.71 2.66 -15.16
C THR A 38 -4.38 1.50 -15.89
N HIS A 39 -4.94 0.52 -15.18
CA HIS A 39 -5.63 -0.64 -15.75
C HIS A 39 -7.16 -0.53 -15.60
N GLY A 40 -7.69 0.66 -15.29
CA GLY A 40 -9.14 0.89 -15.16
C GLY A 40 -9.75 0.35 -13.88
N LEU A 41 -8.93 0.00 -12.88
CA LEU A 41 -9.35 -0.38 -11.54
C LEU A 41 -9.31 0.84 -10.61
N PRO A 42 -10.19 0.93 -9.59
CA PRO A 42 -10.43 2.16 -8.85
C PRO A 42 -9.40 2.41 -7.72
N GLY A 43 -8.11 2.36 -8.02
CA GLY A 43 -7.02 2.44 -7.03
C GLY A 43 -7.05 3.67 -6.13
N MET A 44 -7.31 4.86 -6.67
CA MET A 44 -7.43 6.10 -5.91
C MET A 44 -8.70 6.17 -5.08
N ARG A 45 -9.79 5.56 -5.56
CA ARG A 45 -11.03 5.47 -4.77
C ARG A 45 -10.83 4.53 -3.58
N LEU A 46 -10.16 3.41 -3.78
CA LEU A 46 -9.79 2.48 -2.70
C LEU A 46 -8.87 3.16 -1.69
N LEU A 47 -7.81 3.83 -2.15
CA LEU A 47 -6.92 4.57 -1.25
C LEU A 47 -7.68 5.63 -0.44
N GLN A 48 -8.57 6.41 -1.08
CA GLN A 48 -9.37 7.40 -0.36
C GLN A 48 -10.28 6.79 0.71
N ALA A 49 -10.84 5.61 0.46
CA ALA A 49 -11.69 4.91 1.43
C ALA A 49 -10.89 4.38 2.64
N GLU A 50 -9.67 3.87 2.40
CA GLU A 50 -8.85 3.24 3.44
C GLU A 50 -7.94 4.22 4.19
N LEU A 51 -7.65 5.40 3.61
CA LEU A 51 -6.78 6.42 4.22
C LEU A 51 -7.13 6.77 5.69
N PRO A 52 -8.42 6.95 6.06
CA PRO A 52 -8.78 7.20 7.46
C PRO A 52 -8.42 6.04 8.41
N VAL A 53 -8.59 4.80 7.95
CA VAL A 53 -8.26 3.59 8.72
C VAL A 53 -6.74 3.47 8.88
N LEU A 54 -6.01 3.59 7.77
CA LEU A 54 -4.54 3.59 7.75
C LEU A 54 -3.94 4.65 8.68
N ARG A 55 -4.53 5.86 8.70
CA ARG A 55 -4.09 6.95 9.58
C ARG A 55 -4.40 6.68 11.05
N ARG A 56 -5.53 6.04 11.36
CA ARG A 56 -5.95 5.76 12.73
C ARG A 56 -5.18 4.60 13.35
N GLU A 57 -4.97 3.54 12.58
CA GLU A 57 -4.46 2.26 13.07
C GLU A 57 -2.96 2.07 12.81
N GLY A 58 -2.40 2.90 11.92
CA GLY A 58 -1.02 2.78 11.48
C GLY A 58 -0.82 1.59 10.54
N VAL A 59 0.37 1.52 9.93
CA VAL A 59 0.74 0.39 9.09
C VAL A 59 1.67 -0.54 9.83
N ARG A 60 1.41 -1.84 9.72
CA ARG A 60 2.21 -2.90 10.34
C ARG A 60 2.79 -3.79 9.25
N ALA A 61 4.04 -4.20 9.44
CA ALA A 61 4.63 -5.22 8.60
C ALA A 61 4.01 -6.58 8.94
N ALA A 62 3.85 -7.43 7.92
CA ALA A 62 3.51 -8.82 8.13
C ALA A 62 4.65 -9.54 8.87
N GLU A 63 4.31 -10.46 9.76
CA GLU A 63 5.24 -11.22 10.57
C GLU A 63 5.39 -12.65 10.04
N LEU A 64 6.63 -13.16 9.95
CA LEU A 64 6.87 -14.55 9.63
C LEU A 64 6.49 -15.43 10.82
N VAL A 65 5.42 -16.19 10.70
CA VAL A 65 4.94 -17.08 11.77
C VAL A 65 5.68 -18.41 11.77
N ARG A 66 5.87 -18.99 10.58
CA ARG A 66 6.51 -20.30 10.41
C ARG A 66 7.03 -20.48 8.99
N VAL A 67 8.07 -21.29 8.84
CA VAL A 67 8.56 -21.76 7.55
C VAL A 67 8.11 -23.20 7.35
N ARG A 68 7.51 -23.50 6.19
CA ARG A 68 7.09 -24.85 5.79
C ARG A 68 7.83 -25.30 4.52
N PRO A 69 7.80 -26.60 4.17
CA PRO A 69 8.41 -27.09 2.92
C PRO A 69 7.85 -26.43 1.64
N ASP A 70 6.59 -26.00 1.68
CA ASP A 70 5.87 -25.34 0.58
C ASP A 70 5.98 -23.80 0.61
N GLY A 71 6.55 -23.22 1.67
CA GLY A 71 6.82 -21.79 1.75
C GLY A 71 6.64 -21.18 3.15
N PRO A 72 6.95 -19.88 3.31
CA PRO A 72 6.71 -19.16 4.55
C PRO A 72 5.21 -18.88 4.73
N VAL A 73 4.75 -18.93 5.99
CA VAL A 73 3.43 -18.44 6.38
C VAL A 73 3.62 -17.12 7.11
N LEU A 74 3.01 -16.07 6.57
CA LEU A 74 3.04 -14.73 7.12
C LEU A 74 1.69 -14.42 7.78
N ASP A 75 1.71 -13.78 8.94
CA ASP A 75 0.55 -13.16 9.57
C ASP A 75 0.55 -11.67 9.23
N ALA A 76 -0.53 -11.21 8.61
CA ALA A 76 -0.71 -9.80 8.27
C ALA A 76 -1.01 -8.94 9.51
N ARG A 77 -1.21 -9.52 10.70
CA ARG A 77 -1.44 -8.82 11.97
C ARG A 77 -2.63 -7.85 11.90
N ASP A 78 -3.68 -8.26 11.19
CA ASP A 78 -4.84 -7.44 10.84
C ASP A 78 -4.46 -6.14 10.11
N ALA A 79 -3.38 -6.15 9.31
CA ALA A 79 -3.05 -5.03 8.44
C ALA A 79 -4.25 -4.74 7.51
N PRO A 80 -4.72 -3.47 7.47
CA PRO A 80 -5.87 -3.08 6.65
C PRO A 80 -5.61 -3.22 5.15
#